data_AF-A0A5C6ADW9-F1
#
_entry.id   AF-A0A5C6ADW9-F1
#
_cell.length_a   1.000
_cell.length_b   1.000
_cell.length_c   1.000
_cell.angle_alpha   90.00
_cell.angle_beta   90.00
_cell.angle_gamma   90.00
#
_symmetry.space_group_name_H-M   'P 1'
#
loop_
_entity.id
_entity.type
_entity.pdbx_description
1 polymer ?
#
loop_
_entity_poly.entity_id
_entity_poly.type
_entity_poly.pdbx_seq_one_letter_code
_entity_poly.pdbx_strand_id
1 'polypeptide(L)'
;MRLSFIAAISLLATTPFTVAQDAASHHATHNHEQHAAPATTGPHGGTLQTVGDRRVETVIAEKGIMFMIPGQNDQPIAPPDASGTLKLRVGDSEKEYTYQLKTLKNLAIGVGVDLSKVVDQTLHMNVEITNIGTDPLTFHAMGKLASGKLSDELLISLQATCPVSGQPLGSMGKPPKITIGDKSLFVCCAGCTKKVEASPDQYLTKYYTAKGEQVREGVFKSTLADAAAIAAQKTCPVMDEPLGGMGVPGKVNVNGKAVYICCPGCAKKLVADPDKYLAALKAQGITPPAF
;
A
#
# COMPACT_ATOMS: atom_id res chain seq x y z
N MET A 1 27.57 58.82 -75.28
CA MET A 1 28.39 58.13 -76.29
C MET A 1 28.18 56.63 -76.11
N ARG A 2 27.80 55.94 -77.20
CA ARG A 2 27.62 54.48 -77.41
C ARG A 2 26.32 53.80 -76.93
N LEU A 3 25.51 53.46 -77.94
CA LEU A 3 24.52 52.38 -78.05
C LEU A 3 25.09 51.02 -77.60
N SER A 4 24.21 50.12 -77.14
CA SER A 4 24.10 48.74 -77.65
C SER A 4 22.78 48.07 -77.22
N PHE A 5 22.13 47.44 -78.20
CA PHE A 5 20.97 46.54 -78.11
C PHE A 5 21.31 45.20 -77.41
N ILE A 6 20.30 44.44 -76.96
CA ILE A 6 19.90 43.10 -77.50
C ILE A 6 19.11 42.26 -76.47
N ALA A 7 17.97 41.74 -76.96
CA ALA A 7 17.22 40.49 -76.71
C ALA A 7 16.62 40.10 -75.34
N ALA A 8 15.34 39.72 -75.45
CA ALA A 8 14.51 38.95 -74.54
C ALA A 8 14.86 37.44 -74.54
N ILE A 9 14.48 36.74 -73.47
CA ILE A 9 14.02 35.33 -73.46
C ILE A 9 13.13 35.12 -72.22
N SER A 10 11.96 34.53 -72.46
CA SER A 10 10.93 34.11 -71.50
C SER A 10 11.33 32.83 -70.73
N LEU A 11 10.85 32.62 -69.50
CA LEU A 11 10.47 31.28 -69.00
C LEU A 11 9.62 31.32 -67.69
N LEU A 12 8.35 30.90 -67.86
CA LEU A 12 7.48 30.02 -67.06
C LEU A 12 7.48 30.06 -65.51
N ALA A 13 6.29 30.34 -64.98
CA ALA A 13 5.87 30.11 -63.60
C ALA A 13 5.61 28.61 -63.34
N THR A 14 6.06 28.11 -62.19
CA THR A 14 5.78 26.76 -61.68
C THR A 14 4.81 26.82 -60.49
N THR A 15 3.70 26.10 -60.61
CA THR A 15 2.83 25.69 -59.50
C THR A 15 3.22 24.29 -59.05
N PRO A 16 3.20 23.98 -57.75
CA PRO A 16 3.09 22.60 -57.30
C PRO A 16 1.64 22.27 -56.89
N PHE A 17 1.21 21.16 -57.48
CA PHE A 17 0.02 20.38 -57.29
C PHE A 17 -0.29 20.04 -55.81
N THR A 18 -1.54 20.26 -55.41
CA THR A 18 -2.19 19.56 -54.30
C THR A 18 -2.83 18.27 -54.84
N VAL A 19 -2.36 17.12 -54.35
CA VAL A 19 -2.99 15.82 -54.60
C VAL A 19 -3.94 15.52 -53.45
N ALA A 20 -5.21 15.28 -53.79
CA ALA A 20 -6.19 14.65 -52.92
C ALA A 20 -6.00 13.12 -52.92
N GLN A 21 -6.10 12.49 -51.75
CA GLN A 21 -6.29 11.04 -51.63
C GLN A 21 -7.40 10.78 -50.61
N ASP A 22 -8.52 10.26 -51.13
CA ASP A 22 -9.49 9.47 -50.38
C ASP A 22 -8.89 8.11 -50.03
N ALA A 23 -9.02 7.67 -48.77
CA ALA A 23 -9.12 6.25 -48.46
C ALA A 23 -9.60 5.99 -47.01
N ALA A 24 -10.74 5.31 -46.94
CA ALA A 24 -11.07 4.22 -46.03
C ALA A 24 -11.13 4.50 -44.52
N SER A 25 -12.38 4.63 -44.07
CA SER A 25 -12.88 4.35 -42.73
C SER A 25 -12.43 2.95 -42.26
N HIS A 26 -11.51 2.90 -41.31
CA HIS A 26 -11.27 1.74 -40.46
C HIS A 26 -11.61 2.12 -39.01
N HIS A 27 -12.76 1.64 -38.53
CA HIS A 27 -13.08 1.63 -37.11
C HIS A 27 -12.12 0.69 -36.39
N ALA A 28 -11.04 1.24 -35.84
CA ALA A 28 -10.26 0.56 -34.81
C ALA A 28 -11.04 0.65 -33.49
N THR A 29 -11.59 -0.47 -33.05
CA THR A 29 -12.09 -0.65 -31.69
C THR A 29 -10.92 -0.50 -30.72
N HIS A 30 -10.83 0.66 -30.08
CA HIS A 30 -9.95 0.82 -28.93
C HIS A 30 -10.56 0.05 -27.76
N ASN A 31 -9.99 -1.11 -27.47
CA ASN A 31 -10.17 -1.78 -26.18
C ASN A 31 -9.67 -0.82 -25.09
N HIS A 32 -10.60 -0.34 -24.26
CA HIS A 32 -10.25 0.28 -23.00
C HIS A 32 -9.81 -0.82 -22.03
N GLU A 33 -8.54 -1.20 -22.09
CA GLU A 33 -7.88 -1.75 -20.91
C GLU A 33 -7.87 -0.63 -19.86
N GLN A 34 -8.83 -0.73 -18.92
CA GLN A 34 -8.89 0.13 -17.74
C GLN A 34 -7.63 -0.13 -16.92
N HIS A 35 -6.61 0.70 -17.13
CA HIS A 35 -5.56 0.89 -16.15
C HIS A 35 -6.22 1.40 -14.87
N ALA A 36 -6.35 0.52 -13.89
CA ALA A 36 -6.84 0.85 -12.56
C ALA A 36 -6.01 2.03 -12.01
N ALA A 37 -6.70 3.09 -11.60
CA ALA A 37 -6.10 4.19 -10.85
C ALA A 37 -5.38 3.63 -9.61
N PRO A 38 -4.31 4.28 -9.11
CA PRO A 38 -3.63 3.84 -7.90
C PRO A 38 -4.64 3.73 -6.76
N ALA A 39 -4.64 2.56 -6.11
CA ALA A 39 -5.49 2.26 -4.97
C ALA A 39 -5.29 3.34 -3.89
N THR A 40 -6.35 4.09 -3.60
CA THR A 40 -6.33 5.09 -2.52
C THR A 40 -6.71 4.40 -1.21
N THR A 41 -6.02 4.73 -0.13
CA THR A 41 -6.37 4.17 1.19
C THR A 41 -7.62 4.89 1.69
N GLY A 42 -8.61 4.12 2.12
CA GLY A 42 -9.84 4.64 2.69
C GLY A 42 -9.71 4.99 4.18
N PRO A 43 -10.72 5.71 4.72
CA PRO A 43 -10.74 6.18 6.11
C PRO A 43 -10.70 5.07 7.16
N HIS A 44 -10.97 3.81 6.79
CA HIS A 44 -10.95 2.65 7.67
C HIS A 44 -9.76 1.72 7.39
N GLY A 45 -8.76 2.21 6.65
CA GLY A 45 -7.53 1.48 6.33
C GLY A 45 -7.69 0.42 5.23
N GLY A 46 -8.81 0.44 4.51
CA GLY A 46 -9.07 -0.42 3.36
C GLY A 46 -8.67 0.20 2.03
N THR A 47 -8.90 -0.54 0.95
CA THR A 47 -8.71 -0.04 -0.42
C THR A 47 -9.99 0.62 -0.91
N LEU A 48 -9.89 1.89 -1.30
CA LEU A 48 -10.98 2.66 -1.82
C LEU A 48 -11.05 2.57 -3.35
N GLN A 49 -12.27 2.39 -3.86
CA GLN A 49 -12.60 2.39 -5.29
C GLN A 49 -13.90 3.16 -5.53
N THR A 50 -14.08 3.64 -6.77
CA THR A 50 -15.34 4.23 -7.23
C THR A 50 -16.08 3.21 -8.08
N VAL A 51 -17.33 2.93 -7.74
CA VAL A 51 -18.24 2.01 -8.44
C VAL A 51 -19.49 2.79 -8.81
N GLY A 52 -19.66 3.09 -10.10
CA GLY A 52 -20.69 4.02 -10.56
C GLY A 52 -20.48 5.41 -9.96
N ASP A 53 -21.49 5.93 -9.28
CA ASP A 53 -21.47 7.21 -8.54
C ASP A 53 -21.06 7.06 -7.07
N ARG A 54 -20.82 5.84 -6.60
CA ARG A 54 -20.51 5.54 -5.20
C ARG A 54 -19.03 5.27 -4.98
N ARG A 55 -18.56 5.61 -3.79
CA ARG A 55 -17.29 5.11 -3.27
C ARG A 55 -17.54 3.83 -2.48
N VAL A 56 -16.63 2.88 -2.58
CA VAL A 56 -16.62 1.64 -1.80
C VAL A 56 -15.22 1.43 -1.26
N GLU A 57 -15.09 1.28 0.04
CA GLU A 57 -13.86 0.88 0.71
C GLU A 57 -13.92 -0.60 1.06
N THR A 58 -12.94 -1.37 0.59
CA THR A 58 -12.79 -2.80 0.90
C THR A 58 -11.80 -2.97 2.05
N VAL A 59 -12.29 -3.47 3.18
CA VAL A 59 -11.48 -3.75 4.37
C VAL A 59 -11.38 -5.26 4.57
N ILE A 60 -10.14 -5.76 4.57
CA ILE A 60 -9.84 -7.19 4.75
C ILE A 60 -9.19 -7.36 6.12
N ALA A 61 -9.84 -8.11 7.01
CA ALA A 61 -9.36 -8.43 8.34
C ALA A 61 -9.27 -9.96 8.52
N GLU A 62 -8.50 -10.43 9.50
CA GLU A 62 -8.28 -11.87 9.70
C GLU A 62 -9.59 -12.66 9.86
N LYS A 63 -10.62 -12.04 10.45
CA LYS A 63 -11.92 -12.68 10.73
C LYS A 63 -13.06 -12.26 9.80
N GLY A 64 -12.78 -11.50 8.74
CA GLY A 64 -13.82 -11.15 7.79
C GLY A 64 -13.44 -10.13 6.73
N ILE A 65 -14.36 -9.94 5.79
CA ILE A 65 -14.27 -8.98 4.70
C ILE A 65 -15.45 -8.04 4.82
N MET A 66 -15.18 -6.74 4.73
CA MET A 66 -16.17 -5.67 4.82
C MET A 66 -16.06 -4.74 3.61
N PHE A 67 -17.21 -4.30 3.14
CA PHE A 67 -17.39 -3.28 2.12
C PHE A 67 -18.11 -2.11 2.78
N MET A 68 -17.42 -0.99 2.88
CA MET A 68 -17.94 0.23 3.49
C MET A 68 -18.29 1.20 2.38
N ILE A 69 -19.49 1.76 2.45
CA ILE A 69 -19.88 2.86 1.57
C ILE A 69 -19.83 4.11 2.42
N PRO A 70 -18.80 4.95 2.26
CA PRO A 70 -18.63 6.15 3.06
C PRO A 70 -19.72 7.17 2.72
N GLY A 71 -20.38 7.68 3.76
CA GLY A 71 -21.30 8.80 3.69
C GLY A 71 -20.63 10.13 4.07
N GLN A 72 -21.40 11.02 4.68
CA GLN A 72 -20.85 12.26 5.24
C GLN A 72 -19.92 11.93 6.43
N ASN A 73 -18.80 12.65 6.52
CA ASN A 73 -17.76 12.43 7.55
C ASN A 73 -17.18 11.01 7.56
N ASP A 74 -17.11 10.36 6.40
CA ASP A 74 -16.48 9.05 6.21
C ASP A 74 -17.13 7.87 6.97
N GLN A 75 -18.31 8.03 7.58
CA GLN A 75 -18.97 6.91 8.25
C GLN A 75 -19.63 5.93 7.26
N PRO A 76 -19.63 4.61 7.54
CA PRO A 76 -20.39 3.65 6.73
C PRO A 76 -21.91 3.91 6.83
N ILE A 77 -22.60 3.86 5.70
CA ILE A 77 -24.04 4.20 5.61
C ILE A 77 -24.92 3.09 5.02
N ALA A 78 -24.54 1.81 5.14
CA ALA A 78 -25.37 0.74 4.59
C ALA A 78 -26.71 0.62 5.34
N PRO A 79 -27.85 0.55 4.61
CA PRO A 79 -29.15 0.27 5.21
C PRO A 79 -29.15 -1.08 5.96
N PRO A 80 -29.94 -1.24 7.05
CA PRO A 80 -29.98 -2.48 7.82
C PRO A 80 -30.40 -3.72 7.02
N ASP A 81 -31.18 -3.53 5.96
CA ASP A 81 -31.67 -4.54 5.03
C ASP A 81 -30.79 -4.72 3.79
N ALA A 82 -29.68 -3.99 3.69
CA ALA A 82 -28.67 -4.24 2.67
C ALA A 82 -28.05 -5.64 2.84
N SER A 83 -27.89 -6.31 1.71
CA SER A 83 -27.44 -7.70 1.62
C SER A 83 -26.63 -7.85 0.34
N GLY A 84 -26.12 -9.05 0.08
CA GLY A 84 -25.38 -9.28 -1.15
C GLY A 84 -24.74 -10.64 -1.24
N THR A 85 -23.98 -10.81 -2.30
CA THR A 85 -23.18 -12.01 -2.56
C THR A 85 -21.73 -11.62 -2.77
N LEU A 86 -20.82 -12.33 -2.12
CA LEU A 86 -19.38 -12.28 -2.38
C LEU A 86 -18.93 -13.62 -2.96
N LYS A 87 -18.36 -13.57 -4.14
CA LYS A 87 -17.63 -14.67 -4.75
C LYS A 87 -16.13 -14.41 -4.59
N LEU A 88 -15.49 -15.23 -3.77
CA LEU A 88 -14.09 -15.10 -3.37
C LEU A 88 -13.23 -16.16 -4.05
N ARG A 89 -12.12 -15.73 -4.65
CA ARG A 89 -11.09 -16.59 -5.22
C ARG A 89 -9.72 -16.17 -4.64
N VAL A 90 -8.87 -17.15 -4.34
CA VAL A 90 -7.59 -16.92 -3.65
C VAL A 90 -6.42 -17.24 -4.58
N GLY A 91 -5.52 -16.27 -4.74
CA GLY A 91 -4.37 -16.34 -5.64
C GLY A 91 -4.81 -16.66 -7.07
N ASP A 92 -4.10 -17.61 -7.68
CA ASP A 92 -4.39 -18.12 -9.02
C ASP A 92 -5.29 -19.36 -9.01
N SER A 93 -5.83 -19.75 -7.85
CA SER A 93 -6.76 -20.88 -7.77
C SER A 93 -7.99 -20.59 -8.63
N GLU A 94 -8.49 -21.61 -9.33
CA GLU A 94 -9.79 -21.55 -10.03
C GLU A 94 -10.97 -21.74 -9.08
N LYS A 95 -10.73 -22.13 -7.83
CA LYS A 95 -11.77 -22.41 -6.86
C LYS A 95 -12.41 -21.11 -6.34
N GLU A 96 -13.71 -20.99 -6.56
CA GLU A 96 -14.55 -19.88 -6.09
C GLU A 96 -15.37 -20.31 -4.86
N TYR A 97 -15.43 -19.43 -3.87
CA TYR A 97 -16.22 -19.58 -2.65
C TYR A 97 -17.29 -18.50 -2.59
N THR A 98 -18.55 -18.89 -2.42
CA THR A 98 -19.67 -17.96 -2.37
C THR A 98 -20.11 -17.71 -0.93
N TYR A 99 -20.25 -16.45 -0.57
CA TYR A 99 -20.65 -15.99 0.76
C TYR A 99 -21.82 -15.02 0.66
N GLN A 100 -22.77 -15.13 1.58
CA GLN A 100 -23.81 -14.12 1.75
C GLN A 100 -23.29 -12.97 2.61
N LEU A 101 -23.43 -11.77 2.08
CA LEU A 101 -23.12 -10.52 2.76
C LEU A 101 -24.36 -10.05 3.52
N LYS A 102 -24.12 -9.35 4.63
CA LYS A 102 -25.17 -8.69 5.41
C LYS A 102 -24.66 -7.38 5.98
N THR A 103 -25.57 -6.46 6.26
CA THR A 103 -25.24 -5.29 7.06
C THR A 103 -24.82 -5.69 8.47
N LEU A 104 -23.69 -5.14 8.91
CA LEU A 104 -23.08 -5.34 10.22
C LEU A 104 -23.47 -4.20 11.17
N LYS A 105 -23.17 -4.36 12.46
CA LYS A 105 -23.50 -3.37 13.50
C LYS A 105 -22.87 -1.99 13.26
N ASN A 106 -21.75 -1.94 12.56
CA ASN A 106 -21.05 -0.71 12.18
C ASN A 106 -21.52 -0.15 10.82
N LEU A 107 -22.67 -0.60 10.30
CA LEU A 107 -23.24 -0.17 9.00
C LEU A 107 -22.32 -0.44 7.80
N ALA A 108 -21.36 -1.35 7.94
CA ALA A 108 -20.63 -1.95 6.83
C ALA A 108 -21.39 -3.18 6.30
N ILE A 109 -21.13 -3.57 5.06
CA ILE A 109 -21.71 -4.78 4.45
C ILE A 109 -20.60 -5.83 4.40
N GLY A 110 -20.79 -7.00 4.99
CA GLY A 110 -19.68 -7.94 5.11
C GLY A 110 -20.05 -9.36 5.48
N VAL A 111 -19.01 -10.19 5.58
CA VAL A 111 -19.09 -11.59 6.00
C VAL A 111 -17.96 -11.94 6.96
N GLY A 112 -18.27 -12.76 7.95
CA GLY A 112 -17.28 -13.39 8.82
C GLY A 112 -16.66 -14.61 8.13
N VAL A 113 -15.36 -14.55 7.88
CA VAL A 113 -14.58 -15.60 7.23
C VAL A 113 -13.19 -15.61 7.85
N ASP A 114 -12.67 -16.80 8.21
CA ASP A 114 -11.32 -16.93 8.73
C ASP A 114 -10.29 -16.93 7.59
N LEU A 115 -9.58 -15.81 7.46
CA LEU A 115 -8.58 -15.57 6.41
C LEU A 115 -7.15 -15.86 6.87
N SER A 116 -6.95 -16.35 8.11
CA SER A 116 -5.63 -16.62 8.69
C SER A 116 -4.73 -17.55 7.84
N LYS A 117 -5.33 -18.40 7.00
CA LYS A 117 -4.62 -19.34 6.10
C LYS A 117 -4.25 -18.77 4.74
N VAL A 118 -4.73 -17.56 4.40
CA VAL A 118 -4.56 -16.93 3.08
C VAL A 118 -3.87 -15.57 3.16
N VAL A 119 -3.10 -15.36 4.24
CA VAL A 119 -2.22 -14.21 4.45
C VAL A 119 -1.29 -13.99 3.24
N ASP A 120 -1.13 -12.73 2.83
CA ASP A 120 -0.32 -12.27 1.68
C ASP A 120 -0.72 -12.84 0.30
N GLN A 121 -1.76 -13.67 0.22
CA GLN A 121 -2.35 -14.14 -1.03
C GLN A 121 -3.37 -13.13 -1.56
N THR A 122 -3.36 -12.91 -2.88
CA THR A 122 -4.33 -12.03 -3.54
C THR A 122 -5.73 -12.61 -3.43
N LEU A 123 -6.65 -11.84 -2.89
CA LEU A 123 -8.07 -12.15 -2.84
C LEU A 123 -8.75 -11.43 -4.00
N HIS A 124 -9.36 -12.20 -4.88
CA HIS A 124 -10.22 -11.73 -5.96
C HIS A 124 -11.67 -11.84 -5.51
N MET A 125 -12.37 -10.71 -5.46
CA MET A 125 -13.70 -10.61 -4.87
C MET A 125 -14.66 -10.04 -5.91
N ASN A 126 -15.56 -10.87 -6.43
CA ASN A 126 -16.70 -10.42 -7.22
C ASN A 126 -17.86 -10.20 -6.26
N VAL A 127 -18.34 -8.97 -6.19
CA VAL A 127 -19.29 -8.52 -5.18
C VAL A 127 -20.53 -7.98 -5.86
N GLU A 128 -21.69 -8.38 -5.35
CA GLU A 128 -22.98 -7.80 -5.67
C GLU A 128 -23.66 -7.41 -4.36
N ILE A 129 -24.06 -6.14 -4.24
CA ILE A 129 -24.76 -5.60 -3.08
C ILE A 129 -26.14 -5.14 -3.51
N THR A 130 -27.17 -5.56 -2.78
CA THR A 130 -28.57 -5.20 -3.01
C THR A 130 -29.12 -4.34 -1.87
N ASN A 131 -30.27 -3.72 -2.12
CA ASN A 131 -30.96 -2.80 -1.18
C ASN A 131 -30.09 -1.62 -0.72
N ILE A 132 -29.29 -1.07 -1.64
CA ILE A 132 -28.47 0.11 -1.42
C ILE A 132 -28.89 1.30 -2.31
N GLY A 133 -29.91 1.12 -3.14
CA GLY A 133 -30.40 2.09 -4.11
C GLY A 133 -31.45 1.45 -4.99
N THR A 134 -31.68 2.01 -6.18
CA THR A 134 -32.57 1.41 -7.19
C THR A 134 -31.98 0.14 -7.79
N ASP A 135 -30.68 0.16 -8.05
CA ASP A 135 -29.98 -0.91 -8.74
C ASP A 135 -28.95 -1.60 -7.83
N PRO A 136 -28.69 -2.91 -8.00
CA PRO A 136 -27.60 -3.58 -7.33
C PRO A 136 -26.25 -2.95 -7.67
N LEU A 137 -25.38 -2.85 -6.66
CA LEU A 137 -24.01 -2.41 -6.84
C LEU A 137 -23.11 -3.62 -7.08
N THR A 138 -22.62 -3.77 -8.30
CA THR A 138 -21.75 -4.90 -8.70
C THR A 138 -20.35 -4.41 -9.03
N PHE A 139 -19.33 -5.05 -8.46
CA PHE A 139 -17.93 -4.67 -8.68
C PHE A 139 -16.95 -5.82 -8.42
N HIS A 140 -15.74 -5.65 -8.93
CA HIS A 140 -14.60 -6.50 -8.61
C HIS A 140 -13.65 -5.75 -7.68
N ALA A 141 -13.29 -6.36 -6.55
CA ALA A 141 -12.26 -5.85 -5.65
C ALA A 141 -11.09 -6.84 -5.57
N MET A 142 -9.88 -6.30 -5.49
CA MET A 142 -8.69 -7.07 -5.16
C MET A 142 -8.05 -6.54 -3.90
N GLY A 143 -7.53 -7.44 -3.07
CA GLY A 143 -6.76 -7.06 -1.89
C GLY A 143 -6.04 -8.25 -1.28
N LYS A 144 -5.35 -8.02 -0.17
CA LYS A 144 -4.65 -9.08 0.57
C LYS A 144 -4.93 -8.90 2.05
N LEU A 145 -5.05 -10.02 2.77
CA LEU A 145 -4.91 -9.95 4.22
C LEU A 145 -3.43 -9.69 4.52
N ALA A 146 -3.13 -8.52 5.07
CA ALA A 146 -1.79 -8.20 5.52
C ALA A 146 -1.37 -9.21 6.59
N SER A 147 -0.16 -9.78 6.47
CA SER A 147 0.42 -10.71 7.45
C SER A 147 0.61 -10.15 8.85
N GLY A 148 0.37 -8.85 9.05
CA GLY A 148 0.81 -8.15 10.25
C GLY A 148 2.34 -8.16 10.39
N LYS A 149 3.07 -8.55 9.34
CA LYS A 149 4.52 -8.42 9.24
C LYS A 149 4.83 -7.22 8.35
N LEU A 150 5.96 -6.59 8.64
CA LEU A 150 6.48 -5.54 7.77
C LEU A 150 6.94 -6.14 6.44
N SER A 151 6.87 -5.35 5.36
CA SER A 151 7.43 -5.76 4.07
C SER A 151 8.92 -6.03 4.17
N ASP A 152 9.44 -6.89 3.29
CA ASP A 152 10.88 -7.17 3.23
C ASP A 152 11.67 -5.88 2.96
N GLU A 153 11.16 -4.98 2.12
CA GLU A 153 11.76 -3.68 1.83
C GLU A 153 11.89 -2.81 3.10
N LEU A 154 10.87 -2.78 3.95
CA LEU A 154 10.93 -2.05 5.21
C LEU A 154 11.85 -2.74 6.22
N LEU A 155 11.82 -4.06 6.32
CA LEU A 155 12.73 -4.81 7.20
C LEU A 155 14.19 -4.62 6.79
N ILE A 156 14.48 -4.64 5.49
CA ILE A 156 15.80 -4.32 4.92
C ILE A 156 16.21 -2.90 5.31
N SER A 157 15.30 -1.93 5.23
CA SER A 157 15.56 -0.53 5.59
C SER A 157 15.80 -0.33 7.09
N LEU A 158 15.07 -1.05 7.94
CA LEU A 158 15.27 -1.08 9.39
C LEU A 158 16.61 -1.72 9.77
N GLN A 159 17.03 -2.76 9.03
CA GLN A 159 18.31 -3.42 9.26
C GLN A 159 19.50 -2.60 8.74
N ALA A 160 19.32 -1.95 7.59
CA ALA A 160 20.26 -1.09 6.83
C ALA A 160 21.57 -1.76 6.35
N THR A 161 22.17 -2.63 7.16
CA THR A 161 23.50 -3.21 6.91
C THR A 161 23.47 -4.73 6.98
N CYS A 162 24.35 -5.36 6.21
CA CYS A 162 24.58 -6.79 6.26
C CYS A 162 25.22 -7.17 7.62
N PRO A 163 24.67 -8.15 8.35
CA PRO A 163 25.14 -8.56 9.67
C PRO A 163 26.52 -9.19 9.64
N VAL A 164 26.92 -9.73 8.48
CA VAL A 164 28.18 -10.43 8.27
C VAL A 164 29.28 -9.48 7.80
N SER A 165 29.01 -8.66 6.78
CA SER A 165 30.02 -7.81 6.14
C SER A 165 30.02 -6.36 6.63
N GLY A 166 28.96 -5.91 7.30
CA GLY A 166 28.75 -4.51 7.69
C GLY A 166 28.40 -3.57 6.53
N GLN A 167 28.37 -4.07 5.29
CA GLN A 167 28.07 -3.26 4.10
C GLN A 167 26.59 -2.92 4.00
N PRO A 168 26.20 -1.79 3.38
CA PRO A 168 24.80 -1.44 3.14
C PRO A 168 24.06 -2.52 2.36
N LEU A 169 22.88 -2.91 2.83
CA LEU A 169 21.99 -3.80 2.08
C LEU A 169 21.49 -3.12 0.80
N GLY A 170 21.32 -3.90 -0.27
CA GLY A 170 20.91 -3.39 -1.58
C GLY A 170 22.07 -3.01 -2.51
N SER A 171 23.27 -2.77 -1.97
CA SER A 171 24.48 -2.46 -2.77
C SER A 171 24.93 -3.60 -3.69
N MET A 172 24.48 -4.83 -3.43
CA MET A 172 24.81 -6.04 -4.19
C MET A 172 23.56 -6.69 -4.83
N GLY A 173 22.51 -5.90 -5.07
CA GLY A 173 21.21 -6.37 -5.55
C GLY A 173 20.24 -6.74 -4.42
N LYS A 174 19.18 -7.49 -4.75
CA LYS A 174 18.13 -7.87 -3.80
C LYS A 174 18.71 -8.71 -2.65
N PRO A 175 18.69 -8.23 -1.40
CA PRO A 175 19.23 -8.96 -0.26
C PRO A 175 18.57 -10.33 -0.06
N PRO A 176 19.33 -11.44 0.04
CA PRO A 176 18.77 -12.71 0.47
C PRO A 176 18.20 -12.63 1.90
N LYS A 177 17.00 -13.18 2.08
CA LYS A 177 16.30 -13.25 3.37
C LYS A 177 16.58 -14.58 4.05
N ILE A 178 16.92 -14.54 5.33
CA ILE A 178 17.00 -15.68 6.24
C ILE A 178 15.90 -15.50 7.29
N THR A 179 15.03 -16.51 7.44
CA THR A 179 13.95 -16.50 8.43
C THR A 179 14.30 -17.44 9.57
N ILE A 180 14.27 -16.93 10.80
CA ILE A 180 14.57 -17.69 12.03
C ILE A 180 13.42 -17.45 13.00
N GLY A 181 12.52 -18.43 13.11
CA GLY A 181 11.27 -18.26 13.85
C GLY A 181 10.39 -17.19 13.21
N ASP A 182 10.02 -16.17 14.00
CA ASP A 182 9.26 -14.99 13.56
C ASP A 182 10.15 -13.84 13.05
N LYS A 183 11.47 -13.94 13.24
CA LYS A 183 12.45 -12.92 12.89
C LYS A 183 12.99 -13.13 11.48
N SER A 184 13.30 -12.03 10.82
CA SER A 184 13.90 -12.00 9.49
C SER A 184 15.22 -11.26 9.55
N LEU A 185 16.23 -11.81 8.90
CA LEU A 185 17.53 -11.19 8.74
C LEU A 185 17.90 -11.18 7.26
N PHE A 186 18.48 -10.10 6.78
CA PHE A 186 18.86 -9.94 5.38
C PHE A 186 20.38 -9.87 5.25
N VAL A 187 20.94 -10.46 4.20
CA VAL A 187 22.38 -10.40 3.94
C VAL A 187 22.65 -9.76 2.59
N CYS A 188 23.88 -9.32 2.33
CA CYS A 188 24.23 -8.70 1.05
C CYS A 188 24.40 -9.72 -0.08
N CYS A 189 24.72 -10.99 0.21
CA CYS A 189 24.97 -12.02 -0.80
C CYS A 189 24.84 -13.44 -0.24
N ALA A 190 24.75 -14.44 -1.13
CA ALA A 190 24.64 -15.86 -0.78
C ALA A 190 25.80 -16.37 0.10
N GLY A 191 27.01 -15.81 -0.03
CA GLY A 191 28.14 -16.17 0.81
C GLY A 191 27.96 -15.80 2.29
N CYS A 192 27.16 -14.77 2.58
CA CYS A 192 26.84 -14.36 3.94
C CYS A 192 25.71 -15.20 4.56
N THR A 193 24.84 -15.81 3.75
CA THR A 193 23.74 -16.67 4.23
C THR A 193 24.25 -17.81 5.10
N LYS A 194 25.25 -18.56 4.61
CA LYS A 194 25.83 -19.71 5.34
C LYS A 194 26.42 -19.33 6.70
N LYS A 195 27.00 -18.13 6.82
CA LYS A 195 27.56 -17.64 8.09
C LYS A 195 26.46 -17.35 9.11
N VAL A 196 25.35 -16.76 8.66
CA VAL A 196 24.19 -16.51 9.54
C VAL A 196 23.57 -17.82 9.99
N GLU A 197 23.36 -18.77 9.09
CA GLU A 197 22.76 -20.08 9.41
C GLU A 197 23.59 -20.90 10.40
N ALA A 198 24.93 -20.76 10.35
CA ALA A 198 25.82 -21.44 11.30
C ALA A 198 25.76 -20.87 12.72
N SER A 199 25.44 -19.57 12.87
CA SER A 199 25.42 -18.86 14.16
C SER A 199 24.29 -17.82 14.24
N PRO A 200 23.01 -18.22 14.13
CA PRO A 200 21.88 -17.31 13.98
C PRO A 200 21.73 -16.36 15.18
N ASP A 201 21.88 -16.86 16.40
CA ASP A 201 21.68 -16.10 17.63
C ASP A 201 22.65 -14.93 17.78
N GLN A 202 23.89 -15.11 17.34
CA GLN A 202 24.92 -14.07 17.35
C GLN A 202 24.47 -12.85 16.52
N TYR A 203 23.94 -13.10 15.33
CA TYR A 203 23.54 -12.03 14.43
C TYR A 203 22.17 -11.45 14.79
N LEU A 204 21.22 -12.28 15.21
CA LEU A 204 19.91 -11.82 15.64
C LEU A 204 20.02 -10.90 16.85
N THR A 205 20.79 -11.26 17.87
CA THR A 205 20.93 -10.47 19.10
C THR A 205 21.37 -9.05 18.77
N LYS A 206 22.45 -8.88 18.00
CA LYS A 206 22.96 -7.56 17.63
C LYS A 206 21.91 -6.66 16.98
N TYR A 207 21.08 -7.19 16.09
CA TYR A 207 20.14 -6.38 15.30
C TYR A 207 18.76 -6.22 15.96
N TYR A 208 18.33 -7.20 16.76
CA TYR A 208 17.04 -7.16 17.46
C TYR A 208 17.12 -6.57 18.87
N THR A 209 18.31 -6.17 19.34
CA THR A 209 18.49 -5.36 20.56
C THR A 209 19.10 -3.99 20.28
N ALA A 210 19.28 -3.63 19.01
CA ALA A 210 19.87 -2.35 18.63
C ALA A 210 18.98 -1.18 19.09
N LYS A 211 19.61 -0.13 19.62
CA LYS A 211 18.93 1.13 19.89
C LYS A 211 19.07 2.05 18.69
N GLY A 212 17.98 2.71 18.33
CA GLY A 212 17.96 3.74 17.31
C GLY A 212 18.80 4.95 17.68
N GLU A 213 19.51 5.50 16.70
CA GLU A 213 20.18 6.79 16.84
C GLU A 213 19.16 7.94 16.76
N GLN A 214 19.42 9.03 17.49
CA GLN A 214 18.58 10.22 17.42
C GLN A 214 18.87 10.98 16.12
N VAL A 215 17.85 11.13 15.27
CA VAL A 215 17.97 11.80 13.96
C VAL A 215 17.48 13.24 13.99
N ARG A 216 16.59 13.56 14.94
CA ARG A 216 16.13 14.91 15.29
C ARG A 216 15.81 14.94 16.78
N GLU A 217 15.70 16.12 17.36
CA GLU A 217 15.27 16.27 18.75
C GLU A 217 13.96 15.49 19.01
N GLY A 218 13.99 14.59 19.99
CA GLY A 218 12.88 13.68 20.32
C GLY A 218 12.56 12.56 19.31
N VAL A 219 13.29 12.44 18.20
CA VAL A 219 13.02 11.44 17.13
C VAL A 219 14.22 10.53 16.92
N PHE A 220 13.99 9.24 17.08
CA PHE A 220 15.00 8.18 16.94
C PHE A 220 14.70 7.32 15.72
N LYS A 221 15.73 6.79 15.06
CA LYS A 221 15.57 5.86 13.96
C LYS A 221 15.03 4.53 14.47
N SER A 222 13.98 3.99 13.86
CA SER A 222 13.53 2.64 14.21
C SER A 222 14.51 1.56 13.72
N THR A 223 14.53 0.43 14.40
CA THR A 223 15.41 -0.71 14.11
C THR A 223 14.61 -2.01 13.95
N LEU A 224 15.29 -3.14 13.69
CA LEU A 224 14.60 -4.44 13.69
C LEU A 224 14.01 -4.82 15.05
N ALA A 225 14.53 -4.27 16.16
CA ALA A 225 13.94 -4.45 17.49
C ALA A 225 12.51 -3.89 17.57
N ASP A 226 12.21 -2.86 16.77
CA ASP A 226 10.93 -2.17 16.75
C ASP A 226 9.92 -2.81 15.77
N ALA A 227 10.34 -3.76 14.94
CA ALA A 227 9.56 -4.25 13.80
C ALA A 227 8.17 -4.76 14.18
N ALA A 228 8.07 -5.52 15.28
CA ALA A 228 6.79 -6.04 15.77
C ALA A 228 5.85 -4.92 16.23
N ALA A 229 6.38 -3.91 16.92
CA ALA A 229 5.59 -2.80 17.42
C ALA A 229 5.13 -1.86 16.29
N ILE A 230 5.98 -1.64 15.28
CA ILE A 230 5.59 -0.92 14.05
C ILE A 230 4.47 -1.66 13.33
N ALA A 231 4.59 -2.98 13.19
CA ALA A 231 3.59 -3.79 12.49
C ALA A 231 2.27 -3.90 13.27
N ALA A 232 2.32 -3.84 14.60
CA ALA A 232 1.14 -3.72 15.44
C ALA A 232 0.49 -2.34 15.30
N GLN A 233 1.29 -1.27 15.25
CA GLN A 233 0.76 0.09 15.16
C GLN A 233 0.16 0.40 13.78
N LYS A 234 0.77 -0.10 12.69
CA LYS A 234 0.36 0.01 11.28
C LYS A 234 0.31 1.42 10.70
N THR A 235 -0.31 2.38 11.38
CA THR A 235 -0.54 3.74 10.90
C THR A 235 0.11 4.78 11.82
N CYS A 236 0.42 5.94 11.25
CA CYS A 236 0.92 7.11 11.96
C CYS A 236 -0.24 7.77 12.72
N PRO A 237 -0.20 7.92 14.05
CA PRO A 237 -1.34 8.44 14.82
C PRO A 237 -1.58 9.94 14.64
N VAL A 238 -0.75 10.64 13.87
CA VAL A 238 -0.86 12.09 13.62
C VAL A 238 -1.43 12.41 12.25
N MET A 239 -1.12 11.59 11.25
CA MET A 239 -1.47 11.83 9.84
C MET A 239 -2.30 10.68 9.24
N ASP A 240 -2.54 9.62 10.01
CA ASP A 240 -3.26 8.39 9.60
C ASP A 240 -2.64 7.64 8.40
N GLU A 241 -1.43 8.03 8.00
CA GLU A 241 -0.67 7.39 6.91
C GLU A 241 -0.03 6.05 7.32
N PRO A 242 0.10 5.07 6.42
CA PRO A 242 0.79 3.80 6.69
C PRO A 242 2.25 3.98 7.11
N LEU A 243 2.67 3.28 8.17
CA LEU A 243 4.07 3.24 8.59
C LEU A 243 4.90 2.43 7.57
N GLY A 244 5.99 3.02 7.10
CA GLY A 244 6.83 2.45 6.04
C GLY A 244 6.61 3.07 4.66
N GLY A 245 5.46 3.72 4.43
CA GLY A 245 5.17 4.38 3.15
C GLY A 245 6.06 5.59 2.85
N MET A 246 6.58 6.23 3.89
CA MET A 246 7.48 7.40 3.80
C MET A 246 8.92 7.07 4.23
N GLY A 247 9.32 5.79 4.10
CA GLY A 247 10.60 5.28 4.56
C GLY A 247 10.55 4.75 5.99
N VAL A 248 11.72 4.67 6.65
CA VAL A 248 11.85 4.11 8.00
C VAL A 248 11.08 4.98 9.00
N PRO A 249 10.10 4.42 9.74
CA PRO A 249 9.37 5.16 10.76
C PRO A 249 10.30 5.77 11.81
N GLY A 250 9.99 6.98 12.24
CA GLY A 250 10.63 7.60 13.41
C GLY A 250 10.01 7.06 14.69
N LYS A 251 10.84 6.75 15.70
CA LYS A 251 10.42 6.38 17.05
C LYS A 251 10.47 7.61 17.96
N VAL A 252 9.36 7.91 18.62
CA VAL A 252 9.23 9.05 19.55
C VAL A 252 8.85 8.52 20.93
N ASN A 253 9.48 9.08 21.96
CA ASN A 253 9.09 8.82 23.33
C ASN A 253 7.86 9.67 23.69
N VAL A 254 6.74 9.02 23.99
CA VAL A 254 5.50 9.65 24.42
C VAL A 254 5.14 9.08 25.79
N ASN A 255 5.42 9.82 26.86
CA ASN A 255 5.23 9.39 28.25
C ASN A 255 5.83 7.99 28.57
N GLY A 256 7.06 7.74 28.13
CA GLY A 256 7.78 6.48 28.35
C GLY A 256 7.39 5.35 27.40
N LYS A 257 6.54 5.63 26.41
CA LYS A 257 6.13 4.68 25.38
C LYS A 257 6.75 4.99 24.03
N ALA A 258 7.12 3.95 23.28
CA ALA A 258 7.53 4.10 21.88
C ALA A 258 6.32 4.25 20.98
N VAL A 259 6.18 5.42 20.37
CA VAL A 259 5.19 5.68 19.31
C VAL A 259 5.91 5.94 18.00
N TYR A 260 5.41 5.34 16.93
CA TYR A 260 6.05 5.40 15.61
C TYR A 260 5.35 6.41 14.69
N ILE A 261 6.12 7.15 13.89
CA ILE A 261 5.61 8.17 12.96
C ILE A 261 6.16 7.99 11.56
N CYS A 262 5.35 8.32 10.55
CA CYS A 262 5.75 8.24 9.15
C CYS A 262 6.83 9.27 8.79
N CYS A 263 6.85 10.44 9.45
CA CYS A 263 7.85 11.47 9.20
C CYS A 263 8.19 12.25 10.48
N PRO A 264 9.39 12.84 10.60
CA PRO A 264 9.79 13.50 11.85
C PRO A 264 9.00 14.78 12.17
N GLY A 265 8.25 15.34 11.20
CA GLY A 265 7.44 16.55 11.41
C GLY A 265 6.30 16.37 12.42
N CYS A 266 5.89 15.13 12.68
CA CYS A 266 4.79 14.82 13.61
C CYS A 266 5.22 14.79 15.09
N ALA A 267 6.52 14.73 15.37
CA ALA A 267 7.03 14.49 16.72
C ALA A 267 6.61 15.56 17.74
N LYS A 268 6.63 16.84 17.35
CA LYS A 268 6.22 17.95 18.24
C LYS A 268 4.76 17.85 18.66
N LYS A 269 3.87 17.46 17.76
CA LYS A 269 2.45 17.27 18.06
C LYS A 269 2.23 16.13 19.05
N LEU A 270 2.91 15.00 18.82
CA LEU A 270 2.84 13.82 19.71
C LEU A 270 3.26 14.13 21.14
N VAL A 271 4.35 14.87 21.31
CA VAL A 271 4.87 15.21 22.64
C VAL A 271 4.02 16.30 23.32
N ALA A 272 3.34 17.16 22.55
CA ALA A 272 2.47 18.20 23.10
C ALA A 272 1.17 17.63 23.71
N ASP A 273 0.56 16.61 23.07
CA ASP A 273 -0.68 15.99 23.52
C ASP A 273 -0.54 14.47 23.71
N PRO A 274 0.32 13.99 24.63
CA PRO A 274 0.67 12.57 24.72
C PRO A 274 -0.54 11.68 25.03
N ASP A 275 -1.41 12.09 25.96
CA ASP A 275 -2.57 11.30 26.38
C ASP A 275 -3.59 11.13 25.25
N LYS A 276 -3.76 12.15 24.41
CA LYS A 276 -4.63 12.09 23.24
C LYS A 276 -4.18 10.99 22.28
N TYR A 277 -2.91 10.96 21.92
CA TYR A 277 -2.38 9.98 20.96
C TYR A 277 -2.29 8.57 21.56
N LEU A 278 -1.92 8.44 22.84
CA LEU A 278 -1.93 7.14 23.51
C LEU A 278 -3.36 6.58 23.65
N ALA A 279 -4.36 7.43 23.93
CA ALA A 279 -5.76 7.02 23.97
C ALA A 279 -6.27 6.59 22.58
N ALA A 280 -5.89 7.31 21.52
CA ALA A 280 -6.24 6.94 20.14
C ALA A 280 -5.65 5.58 19.76
N LEU A 281 -4.37 5.33 20.05
CA LEU A 281 -3.73 4.03 19.82
C LEU A 281 -4.42 2.91 20.63
N LYS A 282 -4.73 3.17 21.90
CA LYS A 282 -5.44 2.19 22.74
C LYS A 282 -6.85 1.87 22.21
N ALA A 283 -7.58 2.86 21.71
CA ALA A 283 -8.89 2.66 21.08
C ALA A 283 -8.81 1.79 19.82
N GLN A 284 -7.68 1.80 19.14
CA GLN A 284 -7.36 0.92 18.00
C GLN A 284 -6.81 -0.46 18.44
N GLY A 285 -6.78 -0.76 19.74
CA GLY A 285 -6.24 -2.00 20.29
C GLY A 285 -4.71 -2.06 20.28
N ILE A 286 -4.03 -0.94 20.05
CA ILE A 286 -2.58 -0.86 19.99
C ILE A 286 -2.06 -0.49 21.39
N THR A 287 -1.13 -1.30 21.91
CA THR A 287 -0.42 -1.01 23.15
C THR A 287 1.04 -0.70 22.84
N PRO A 288 1.43 0.58 22.84
CA PRO A 288 2.83 0.98 22.65
C PRO A 288 3.76 0.30 23.67
N PRO A 289 4.92 -0.25 23.23
CA PRO A 289 5.89 -0.80 24.15
C PRO A 289 6.59 0.31 24.94
N ALA A 290 7.39 -0.08 25.93
CA ALA A 290 8.32 0.86 26.57
C ALA A 290 9.32 1.40 25.53
N PHE A 291 9.73 2.66 25.70
CA PHE A 291 10.64 3.34 24.77
C PHE A 291 12.07 2.78 24.77
#